data_AF-A0A2N5UFD5-F1
#
_entry.id   AF-A0A2N5UFD5-F1
#
_cell.length_a   1.000
_cell.length_b   1.000
_cell.length_c   1.000
_cell.angle_alpha   90.00
_cell.angle_beta   90.00
_cell.angle_gamma   90.00
#
_symmetry.space_group_name_H-M   'P 1'
#
loop_
_entity.id
_entity.type
_entity.pdbx_description
1 polymer ?
#
loop_
_entity_poly.entity_id
_entity_poly.type
_entity_poly.pdbx_seq_one_letter_code
_entity_poly.pdbx_strand_id
1 'polypeptide(L)'
;MEPGHYSHFVEPRPSTSASHDFLDIHISRDSSCPDSSALDCLDTHPLNQPPSPLINTQLVPASSFKQHVWGFYSYSIASEIYSIVSTSLFLPIVLEQFARDNARVYPDYIKPCPGSRSASRNEASDLGVDPSLENAVCKTKIFGAWLNTSVFPLCVSSFTIAALAFLIISMSSPADNANTRKFLLIILAACGSLTGSMFFFMKSSSPVWLMVAVLSLVSNVSLGASTVCLNSLLAGVSKEKAAETIHKNGLTERVDDGEFKALVAQYTSQISARGVAYGFAFGISALGLC
;
A
#
# COMPACT_ATOMS: atom_id res chain seq x y z
N MET A 1 22.07 41.65 -49.03
CA MET A 1 22.55 40.38 -49.63
C MET A 1 22.07 39.28 -48.70
N GLU A 2 21.16 38.47 -49.22
CA GLU A 2 20.41 37.35 -48.62
C GLU A 2 21.33 36.19 -48.12
N PRO A 3 20.84 35.10 -47.48
CA PRO A 3 20.12 35.01 -46.19
C PRO A 3 20.53 33.71 -45.41
N GLY A 4 19.85 33.38 -44.31
CA GLY A 4 19.83 32.01 -43.77
C GLY A 4 19.23 31.95 -42.36
N HIS A 5 18.38 31.02 -41.96
CA HIS A 5 17.72 29.89 -42.63
C HIS A 5 16.53 29.54 -41.70
N TYR A 6 15.31 29.48 -42.23
CA TYR A 6 14.13 29.01 -41.52
C TYR A 6 14.11 27.48 -41.55
N SER A 7 13.80 26.83 -40.42
CA SER A 7 13.33 25.45 -40.41
C SER A 7 12.09 25.34 -39.54
N HIS A 8 10.95 25.12 -40.22
CA HIS A 8 9.72 24.59 -39.65
C HIS A 8 9.98 23.20 -39.06
N PHE A 9 9.40 22.89 -37.89
CA PHE A 9 9.18 21.51 -37.49
C PHE A 9 7.71 21.28 -37.13
N VAL A 10 7.21 20.21 -37.72
CA VAL A 10 5.86 19.68 -37.83
C VAL A 10 5.32 19.20 -36.49
N GLU A 11 4.03 19.45 -36.25
CA GLU A 11 3.25 18.86 -35.18
C GLU A 11 2.83 17.41 -35.49
N PRO A 12 3.01 16.45 -34.57
CA PRO A 12 2.31 15.17 -34.61
C PRO A 12 1.16 15.10 -33.59
N ARG A 13 0.00 14.68 -34.09
CA ARG A 13 -1.23 14.30 -33.38
C ARG A 13 -0.98 13.13 -32.38
N PRO A 14 -1.72 13.02 -31.26
CA PRO A 14 -1.45 12.01 -30.24
C PRO A 14 -2.05 10.65 -30.59
N SER A 15 -1.30 9.59 -30.31
CA SER A 15 -1.80 8.21 -30.19
C SER A 15 -0.92 7.44 -29.21
N THR A 16 -1.55 6.86 -28.17
CA THR A 16 -1.18 5.74 -27.25
C THR A 16 -1.57 6.12 -25.81
N SER A 17 -2.60 5.51 -25.21
CA SER A 17 -2.63 4.17 -24.58
C SER A 17 -1.71 4.03 -23.37
N ALA A 18 -2.33 4.21 -22.20
CA ALA A 18 -2.03 3.68 -20.86
C ALA A 18 -0.77 2.83 -20.62
N SER A 19 -0.03 3.15 -19.55
CA SER A 19 0.57 2.25 -18.52
C SER A 19 1.28 3.13 -17.47
N HIS A 20 0.80 3.19 -16.23
CA HIS A 20 1.38 2.50 -15.06
C HIS A 20 2.90 2.72 -14.89
N ASP A 21 3.28 3.81 -14.22
CA ASP A 21 4.61 4.01 -13.64
C ASP A 21 4.53 3.78 -12.12
N PHE A 22 5.11 2.69 -11.62
CA PHE A 22 5.42 2.50 -10.21
C PHE A 22 6.73 1.73 -10.04
N LEU A 23 7.79 2.50 -9.74
CA LEU A 23 9.09 2.15 -9.14
C LEU A 23 9.82 0.87 -9.62
N ASP A 24 10.74 1.06 -10.57
CA ASP A 24 11.97 0.27 -10.66
C ASP A 24 13.01 0.87 -9.69
N ILE A 25 13.33 0.15 -8.62
CA ILE A 25 14.53 0.41 -7.80
C ILE A 25 15.63 -0.51 -8.31
N HIS A 26 16.57 0.09 -9.04
CA HIS A 26 17.84 -0.50 -9.43
C HIS A 26 18.77 -0.49 -8.19
N ILE A 27 18.98 -1.65 -7.57
CA ILE A 27 20.12 -1.85 -6.65
C ILE A 27 21.12 -2.76 -7.35
N SER A 28 22.19 -2.13 -7.85
CA SER A 28 23.44 -2.79 -8.18
C SER A 28 24.00 -3.48 -6.93
N ARG A 29 24.33 -4.76 -7.06
CA ARG A 29 25.14 -5.48 -6.09
C ARG A 29 26.29 -6.14 -6.82
N ASP A 30 27.41 -5.41 -6.89
CA ASP A 30 28.73 -6.01 -7.06
C ASP A 30 29.05 -6.78 -5.78
N SER A 31 29.10 -8.11 -5.90
CA SER A 31 29.90 -8.95 -5.03
C SER A 31 30.21 -10.23 -5.78
N SER A 32 31.44 -10.28 -6.27
CA SER A 32 32.10 -11.38 -6.97
C SER A 32 32.03 -12.67 -6.16
N CYS A 33 31.62 -13.78 -6.79
CA CYS A 33 31.97 -15.13 -6.36
C CYS A 33 32.60 -15.85 -7.55
N PRO A 34 33.85 -16.36 -7.42
CA PRO A 34 34.47 -17.20 -8.44
C PRO A 34 34.02 -18.66 -8.29
N ASP A 35 34.14 -19.39 -9.40
CA ASP A 35 33.88 -20.82 -9.53
C ASP A 35 34.73 -21.71 -8.59
N SER A 36 34.10 -22.83 -8.22
CA SER A 36 34.68 -24.15 -7.94
C SER A 36 35.12 -24.53 -6.52
N SER A 37 34.69 -25.76 -6.17
CA SER A 37 35.18 -26.73 -5.17
C SER A 37 34.89 -26.55 -3.67
N ALA A 38 33.88 -27.30 -3.19
CA ALA A 38 33.82 -28.15 -1.98
C ALA A 38 32.32 -28.46 -1.72
N LEU A 39 31.73 -29.63 -1.99
CA LEU A 39 32.19 -31.01 -1.78
C LEU A 39 32.71 -31.22 -0.35
N ASP A 40 31.83 -30.99 0.64
CA ASP A 40 31.88 -31.67 1.94
C ASP A 40 30.53 -31.52 2.66
N CYS A 41 29.59 -32.39 2.30
CA CYS A 41 28.51 -32.89 3.15
C CYS A 41 28.12 -34.26 2.60
N LEU A 42 29.09 -35.18 2.61
CA LEU A 42 28.95 -36.57 2.19
C LEU A 42 29.51 -37.42 3.33
N ASP A 43 28.68 -37.69 4.33
CA ASP A 43 28.94 -38.76 5.29
C ASP A 43 28.27 -40.05 4.76
N THR A 44 29.11 -40.99 4.34
CA THR A 44 28.74 -42.33 3.89
C THR A 44 28.76 -43.33 5.05
N HIS A 45 27.63 -43.98 5.33
CA HIS A 45 27.61 -45.45 5.37
C HIS A 45 26.19 -45.99 5.06
N PRO A 46 26.05 -47.08 4.28
CA PRO A 46 24.81 -47.44 3.60
C PRO A 46 24.04 -48.54 4.35
N LEU A 47 22.71 -48.50 4.31
CA LEU A 47 21.84 -49.68 4.40
C LEU A 47 20.40 -49.31 4.00
N ASN A 48 20.08 -49.61 2.73
CA ASN A 48 18.83 -50.23 2.30
C ASN A 48 17.51 -49.61 2.83
N GLN A 49 17.03 -48.53 2.21
CA GLN A 49 15.63 -48.11 2.32
C GLN A 49 15.06 -47.79 0.91
N PRO A 50 13.84 -48.26 0.58
CA PRO A 50 13.22 -48.08 -0.74
C PRO A 50 12.92 -46.59 -1.00
N PRO A 51 12.70 -46.17 -2.26
CA PRO A 51 12.46 -44.78 -2.58
C PRO A 51 11.23 -44.32 -1.81
N SER A 52 11.39 -43.34 -0.92
CA SER A 52 10.26 -42.75 -0.20
C SER A 52 9.32 -42.07 -1.21
N PRO A 53 8.10 -42.58 -1.48
CA PRO A 53 7.04 -41.69 -1.92
C PRO A 53 6.49 -41.08 -0.63
N LEU A 54 6.44 -39.76 -0.53
CA LEU A 54 5.45 -39.04 0.27
C LEU A 54 5.82 -37.56 0.19
N ILE A 55 5.39 -36.95 -0.91
CA ILE A 55 4.85 -35.59 -0.82
C ILE A 55 3.74 -35.69 0.22
N ASN A 56 4.09 -35.43 1.48
CA ASN A 56 3.17 -35.38 2.59
C ASN A 56 2.43 -34.04 2.53
N THR A 57 1.79 -33.77 1.38
CA THR A 57 0.80 -32.71 1.27
C THR A 57 -0.41 -33.26 1.99
N GLN A 58 -0.53 -32.92 3.27
CA GLN A 58 -1.79 -32.95 3.99
C GLN A 58 -2.87 -32.47 3.01
N LEU A 59 -3.74 -33.38 2.63
CA LEU A 59 -4.88 -33.14 1.75
C LEU A 59 -5.82 -32.23 2.55
N VAL A 60 -5.55 -30.93 2.51
CA VAL A 60 -6.41 -29.92 3.13
C VAL A 60 -7.80 -30.12 2.51
N PRO A 61 -8.86 -30.34 3.31
CA PRO A 61 -10.17 -30.65 2.78
C PRO A 61 -10.63 -29.54 1.83
N ALA A 62 -11.17 -29.91 0.66
CA ALA A 62 -11.57 -28.97 -0.41
C ALA A 62 -12.54 -27.86 0.02
N SER A 63 -13.22 -28.01 1.17
CA SER A 63 -14.04 -26.96 1.79
C SER A 63 -13.21 -25.80 2.33
N SER A 64 -11.97 -26.07 2.80
CA SER A 64 -11.04 -25.07 3.34
C SER A 64 -10.44 -24.19 2.23
N PHE A 65 -10.17 -24.76 1.05
CA PHE A 65 -9.63 -23.99 -0.09
C PHE A 65 -10.59 -22.86 -0.51
N LYS A 66 -11.87 -23.17 -0.69
CA LYS A 66 -12.89 -22.17 -1.06
C LYS A 66 -12.97 -21.03 -0.04
N GLN A 67 -12.84 -21.35 1.24
CA GLN A 67 -12.82 -20.36 2.32
C GLN A 67 -11.56 -19.47 2.27
N HIS A 68 -10.38 -20.05 2.01
CA HIS A 68 -9.14 -19.28 1.84
C HIS A 68 -9.20 -18.31 0.66
N VAL A 69 -9.76 -18.76 -0.48
CA VAL A 69 -9.95 -17.93 -1.67
C VAL A 69 -10.93 -16.78 -1.41
N TRP A 70 -12.07 -17.06 -0.76
CA TRP A 70 -13.04 -16.03 -0.40
C TRP A 70 -12.48 -15.03 0.61
N GLY A 71 -11.71 -15.50 1.59
CA GLY A 71 -10.99 -14.65 2.52
C GLY A 71 -10.00 -13.72 1.80
N PHE A 72 -9.22 -14.26 0.86
CA PHE A 72 -8.33 -13.47 0.02
C PHE A 72 -9.08 -12.40 -0.79
N TYR A 73 -10.18 -12.77 -1.47
CA TYR A 73 -10.95 -11.82 -2.27
C TYR A 73 -11.60 -10.74 -1.41
N SER A 74 -12.22 -11.10 -0.29
CA SER A 74 -12.83 -10.12 0.61
C SER A 74 -11.79 -9.16 1.16
N TYR A 75 -10.61 -9.67 1.54
CA TYR A 75 -9.50 -8.85 2.02
C TYR A 75 -9.00 -7.90 0.93
N SER A 76 -8.71 -8.42 -0.27
CA SER A 76 -8.20 -7.66 -1.41
C SER A 76 -9.18 -6.55 -1.82
N ILE A 77 -10.48 -6.84 -1.90
CA ILE A 77 -11.48 -5.84 -2.23
C ILE A 77 -11.51 -4.73 -1.18
N ALA A 78 -11.51 -5.08 0.11
CA ALA A 78 -11.55 -4.10 1.19
C ALA A 78 -10.30 -3.19 1.21
N SER A 79 -9.10 -3.76 0.99
CA SER A 79 -7.86 -2.99 0.97
C SER A 79 -7.79 -2.02 -0.22
N GLU A 80 -8.29 -2.43 -1.40
CA GLU A 80 -8.31 -1.58 -2.59
C GLU A 80 -9.27 -0.39 -2.42
N ILE A 81 -10.49 -0.64 -1.90
CA ILE A 81 -11.44 0.45 -1.61
C ILE A 81 -10.82 1.45 -0.63
N TYR A 82 -10.18 0.95 0.43
CA TYR A 82 -9.53 1.80 1.41
C TYR A 82 -8.38 2.63 0.80
N SER A 83 -7.53 2.01 -0.04
CA SER A 83 -6.43 2.70 -0.74
C SER A 83 -6.92 3.81 -1.67
N ILE A 84 -7.96 3.54 -2.46
CA ILE A 84 -8.54 4.48 -3.43
C ILE A 84 -9.23 5.64 -2.71
N VAL A 85 -10.13 5.35 -1.77
CA VAL A 85 -10.97 6.38 -1.14
C VAL A 85 -10.20 7.13 -0.05
N SER A 86 -9.55 6.39 0.84
CA SER A 86 -8.96 6.98 2.04
C SER A 86 -7.58 7.57 1.75
N THR A 87 -6.65 6.74 1.27
CA THR A 87 -5.26 7.16 1.07
C THR A 87 -5.10 8.19 -0.04
N SER A 88 -5.83 8.03 -1.15
CA SER A 88 -5.63 8.87 -2.34
C SER A 88 -6.40 10.19 -2.28
N LEU A 89 -7.61 10.21 -1.72
CA LEU A 89 -8.48 11.39 -1.74
C LEU A 89 -8.68 12.01 -0.36
N PHE A 90 -9.18 11.23 0.60
CA PHE A 90 -9.60 11.78 1.88
C PHE A 90 -8.40 12.28 2.70
N LEU A 91 -7.35 11.48 2.79
CA LEU A 91 -6.25 11.71 3.71
C LEU A 91 -5.45 12.98 3.41
N PRO A 92 -5.01 13.26 2.16
CA PRO A 92 -4.27 14.49 1.87
C PRO A 92 -5.12 15.73 2.15
N ILE A 93 -6.40 15.70 1.74
CA ILE A 93 -7.35 16.81 1.92
C ILE A 93 -7.59 17.06 3.42
N VAL A 94 -7.79 16.01 4.21
CA VAL A 94 -8.02 16.14 5.66
C VAL A 94 -6.78 16.68 6.35
N LEU A 95 -5.60 16.17 6.04
CA LEU A 95 -4.35 16.66 6.62
C LEU A 95 -4.14 18.15 6.30
N GLU A 96 -4.38 18.54 5.05
CA GLU A 96 -4.30 19.94 4.64
C GLU A 96 -5.34 20.81 5.34
N GLN A 97 -6.59 20.35 5.45
CA GLN A 97 -7.65 21.10 6.12
C GLN A 97 -7.38 21.26 7.61
N PHE A 98 -6.89 20.23 8.29
CA PHE A 98 -6.48 20.32 9.70
C PHE A 98 -5.31 21.28 9.89
N ALA A 99 -4.33 21.25 8.98
CA ALA A 99 -3.23 22.20 9.00
C ALA A 99 -3.73 23.63 8.74
N ARG A 100 -4.69 23.83 7.83
CA ARG A 100 -5.30 25.13 7.51
C ARG A 100 -6.12 25.69 8.66
N ASP A 101 -6.89 24.83 9.33
CA ASP A 101 -7.71 25.19 10.50
C ASP A 101 -6.84 25.68 11.68
N ASN A 102 -5.59 25.22 11.76
CA ASN A 102 -4.61 25.58 12.78
C ASN A 102 -3.56 26.61 12.30
N ALA A 103 -3.57 27.00 11.02
CA ALA A 103 -2.63 27.95 10.46
C ALA A 103 -2.88 29.40 10.93
N ARG A 104 -1.84 30.21 10.83
CA ARG A 104 -1.85 31.65 11.09
C ARG A 104 -1.26 32.42 9.91
N VAL A 105 -1.72 33.64 9.75
CA VAL A 105 -1.28 34.53 8.67
C VAL A 105 0.15 35.02 8.95
N TYR A 106 1.04 34.83 7.98
CA TYR A 106 2.38 35.42 7.97
C TYR A 106 2.29 36.93 7.64
N PRO A 107 3.12 37.82 8.22
CA PRO A 107 4.25 37.58 9.12
C PRO A 107 3.93 37.62 10.62
N ASP A 108 2.79 38.17 11.04
CA ASP A 108 2.52 38.43 12.45
C ASP A 108 2.14 37.17 13.25
N TYR A 109 1.64 36.13 12.57
CA TYR A 109 1.18 34.86 13.16
C TYR A 109 0.08 34.99 14.24
N ILE A 110 -0.63 36.13 14.28
CA ILE A 110 -1.67 36.38 15.28
C ILE A 110 -3.05 35.98 14.75
N LYS A 111 -3.38 36.39 13.52
CA LYS A 111 -4.71 36.18 12.92
C LYS A 111 -4.86 34.77 12.33
N PRO A 112 -6.05 34.13 12.48
CA PRO A 112 -6.34 32.85 11.83
C PRO A 112 -6.35 33.01 10.30
N CYS A 113 -6.01 31.94 9.59
CA CYS A 113 -6.00 31.95 8.12
C CYS A 113 -7.44 32.14 7.57
N PRO A 114 -7.64 32.99 6.54
CA PRO A 114 -8.95 33.14 5.89
C PRO A 114 -9.44 31.80 5.30
N GLY A 115 -10.72 31.50 5.52
CA GLY A 115 -11.33 30.22 5.16
C GLY A 115 -11.06 29.07 6.13
N SER A 116 -10.35 29.30 7.24
CA SER A 116 -10.32 28.33 8.35
C SER A 116 -11.65 28.29 9.09
N ARG A 117 -12.05 27.13 9.63
CA ARG A 117 -13.23 27.03 10.51
C ARG A 117 -13.11 27.89 11.77
N SER A 118 -11.89 28.24 12.13
CA SER A 118 -11.55 29.13 13.24
C SER A 118 -11.77 30.62 12.89
N ALA A 119 -11.61 31.00 11.63
CA ALA A 119 -11.90 32.36 11.15
C ALA A 119 -13.42 32.61 11.07
N SER A 120 -14.21 31.67 10.55
CA SER A 120 -15.66 31.84 10.40
C SER A 120 -16.42 32.03 11.72
N ARG A 121 -15.84 31.59 12.84
CA ARG A 121 -16.44 31.77 14.18
C ARG A 121 -16.20 33.16 14.77
N ASN A 122 -15.18 33.87 14.28
CA ASN A 122 -14.81 35.22 14.74
C ASN A 122 -15.38 36.31 13.80
N GLU A 123 -15.77 35.96 12.58
CA GLU A 123 -16.36 36.86 11.56
C GLU A 123 -17.85 37.17 11.81
N ALA A 124 -18.41 36.80 12.96
CA ALA A 124 -19.69 37.35 13.44
C ALA A 124 -19.49 38.71 14.17
N SER A 125 -18.25 39.20 14.25
CA SER A 125 -17.92 40.48 14.86
C SER A 125 -16.79 41.12 14.06
N ASP A 126 -17.18 42.07 13.22
CA ASP A 126 -16.39 43.13 12.57
C ASP A 126 -16.34 43.04 11.04
N LEU A 127 -16.88 44.10 10.44
CA LEU A 127 -17.01 44.36 9.01
C LEU A 127 -15.63 44.77 8.47
N GLY A 128 -15.04 43.93 7.61
CA GLY A 128 -13.88 44.35 6.83
C GLY A 128 -13.03 43.20 6.32
N VAL A 129 -13.50 42.52 5.27
CA VAL A 129 -12.61 41.70 4.43
C VAL A 129 -11.67 42.68 3.73
N ASP A 130 -10.50 42.88 4.31
CA ASP A 130 -9.41 43.61 3.67
C ASP A 130 -8.95 42.81 2.45
N PRO A 131 -9.02 43.36 1.22
CA PRO A 131 -8.64 42.66 -0.01
C PRO A 131 -7.14 42.32 -0.08
N SER A 132 -6.32 42.83 0.86
CA SER A 132 -4.92 42.41 1.00
C SER A 132 -4.74 41.01 1.60
N LEU A 133 -5.77 40.43 2.23
CA LEU A 133 -5.73 39.10 2.84
C LEU A 133 -6.01 37.96 1.86
N GLU A 134 -6.34 38.26 0.60
CA GLU A 134 -6.56 37.24 -0.44
C GLU A 134 -5.24 36.59 -0.90
N ASN A 135 -4.12 37.32 -0.74
CA ASN A 135 -2.76 36.85 -1.04
C ASN A 135 -1.95 36.47 0.21
N ALA A 136 -2.62 36.33 1.36
CA ALA A 136 -1.95 36.07 2.63
C ALA A 136 -1.40 34.64 2.70
N VAL A 137 -0.08 34.50 2.89
CA VAL A 137 0.56 33.20 3.06
C VAL A 137 0.26 32.66 4.46
N CYS A 138 -0.42 31.53 4.53
CA CYS A 138 -0.75 30.86 5.79
C CYS A 138 0.30 29.81 6.16
N LYS A 139 0.82 29.91 7.39
CA LYS A 139 1.78 28.97 7.95
C LYS A 139 1.21 28.33 9.20
N THR A 140 1.45 27.03 9.36
CA THR A 140 1.09 26.28 10.56
C THR A 140 2.34 25.94 11.36
N LYS A 141 2.20 25.86 12.68
CA LYS A 141 3.30 25.52 13.59
C LYS A 141 3.33 24.01 13.80
N ILE A 142 4.32 23.35 13.21
CA ILE A 142 4.52 21.90 13.27
C ILE A 142 5.87 21.62 13.94
N PHE A 143 5.89 20.82 15.00
CA PHE A 143 7.12 20.49 15.77
C PHE A 143 7.98 21.71 16.17
N GLY A 144 7.34 22.87 16.39
CA GLY A 144 8.03 24.11 16.77
C GLY A 144 8.49 24.98 15.59
N ALA A 145 8.42 24.49 14.35
CA ALA A 145 8.76 25.24 13.13
C ALA A 145 7.49 25.74 12.41
N TRP A 146 7.58 26.90 11.77
CA TRP A 146 6.52 27.44 10.92
C TRP A 146 6.68 26.94 9.50
N LEU A 147 5.76 26.09 9.05
CA LEU A 147 5.76 25.49 7.73
C LEU A 147 4.49 25.88 6.96
N ASN A 148 4.57 25.86 5.63
CA ASN A 148 3.39 26.05 4.80
C ASN A 148 2.43 24.88 4.96
N THR A 149 1.13 25.16 4.97
CA THR A 149 0.07 24.16 5.11
C THR A 149 0.17 23.04 4.07
N SER A 150 0.55 23.35 2.84
CA SER A 150 0.70 22.40 1.73
C SER A 150 1.83 21.39 1.91
N VAL A 151 2.84 21.70 2.73
CA VAL A 151 3.98 20.80 2.97
C VAL A 151 3.64 19.73 4.01
N PHE A 152 2.59 19.94 4.82
CA PHE A 152 2.24 19.03 5.91
C PHE A 152 1.83 17.63 5.42
N PRO A 153 0.91 17.46 4.44
CA PRO A 153 0.60 16.13 3.90
C PRO A 153 1.84 15.43 3.33
N LEU A 154 2.71 16.18 2.65
CA LEU A 154 3.95 15.64 2.07
C LEU A 154 4.87 15.07 3.16
N CYS A 155 5.08 15.81 4.26
CA CYS A 155 5.88 15.32 5.39
C CYS A 155 5.30 14.05 6.02
N VAL A 156 3.98 13.99 6.21
CA VAL A 156 3.31 12.81 6.79
C VAL A 156 3.45 11.60 5.87
N SER A 157 3.25 11.78 4.56
CA SER A 157 3.42 10.71 3.56
C SER A 157 4.86 10.19 3.53
N SER A 158 5.87 11.07 3.56
CA SER A 158 7.28 10.64 3.63
C SER A 158 7.57 9.84 4.89
N PHE A 159 7.11 10.30 6.06
CA PHE A 159 7.31 9.59 7.32
C PHE A 159 6.57 8.24 7.36
N THR A 160 5.40 8.17 6.72
CA THR A 160 4.62 6.93 6.54
C THR A 160 5.40 5.88 5.75
N ILE A 161 5.97 6.24 4.60
CA ILE A 161 6.75 5.30 3.77
C ILE A 161 8.01 4.85 4.51
N ALA A 162 8.67 5.76 5.25
CA ALA A 162 9.83 5.41 6.07
C ALA A 162 9.47 4.39 7.18
N ALA A 163 8.36 4.63 7.89
CA ALA A 163 7.85 3.71 8.91
C ALA A 163 7.42 2.36 8.31
N LEU A 164 6.79 2.36 7.13
CA LEU A 164 6.44 1.14 6.40
C LEU A 164 7.68 0.32 6.06
N ALA A 165 8.73 0.94 5.53
CA ALA A 165 9.98 0.24 5.22
C ALA A 165 10.58 -0.41 6.47
N PHE A 166 10.61 0.31 7.60
CA PHE A 166 11.08 -0.23 8.87
C PHE A 166 10.25 -1.42 9.37
N LEU A 167 8.92 -1.35 9.23
CA LEU A 167 8.05 -2.47 9.59
C LEU A 167 8.27 -3.69 8.68
N ILE A 168 8.40 -3.50 7.37
CA ILE A 168 8.64 -4.62 6.43
C ILE A 168 9.94 -5.35 6.80
N ILE A 169 11.01 -4.61 7.10
CA ILE A 169 12.28 -5.20 7.54
C ILE A 169 12.07 -6.02 8.82
N SER A 170 11.34 -5.46 9.80
CA SER A 170 11.05 -6.12 11.07
C SER A 170 10.19 -7.39 10.93
N MET A 171 9.28 -7.40 9.95
CA MET A 171 8.37 -8.52 9.68
C MET A 171 9.04 -9.71 8.98
N SER A 172 10.31 -9.59 8.57
CA SER A 172 11.04 -10.68 7.91
C SER A 172 11.22 -11.92 8.80
N SER A 173 11.29 -11.76 10.13
CA SER A 173 11.55 -12.87 11.06
C SER A 173 10.29 -13.67 11.48
N PRO A 174 9.13 -13.05 11.79
CA PRO A 174 7.91 -13.80 12.13
C PRO A 174 7.19 -14.46 10.94
N ALA A 175 7.61 -14.15 9.70
CA ALA A 175 6.89 -14.53 8.48
C ALA A 175 7.03 -16.01 8.09
N ASP A 176 7.86 -16.81 8.75
CA ASP A 176 8.10 -18.20 8.32
C ASP A 176 6.90 -19.12 8.56
N ASN A 177 6.05 -18.81 9.55
CA ASN A 177 4.89 -19.63 9.90
C ASN A 177 3.61 -19.18 9.20
N ALA A 178 2.92 -20.11 8.51
CA ALA A 178 1.67 -19.84 7.80
C ALA A 178 0.54 -19.30 8.71
N ASN A 179 0.47 -19.76 9.95
CA ASN A 179 -0.50 -19.28 10.93
C ASN A 179 -0.19 -17.85 11.38
N THR A 180 1.10 -17.51 11.56
CA THR A 180 1.54 -16.16 11.94
C THR A 180 1.22 -15.15 10.83
N ARG A 181 1.38 -15.52 9.55
CA ARG A 181 0.99 -14.63 8.42
C ARG A 181 -0.48 -14.23 8.46
N LYS A 182 -1.38 -15.19 8.69
CA LYS A 182 -2.82 -14.94 8.82
C LYS A 182 -3.13 -14.06 10.02
N PHE A 183 -2.49 -14.34 11.15
CA PHE A 183 -2.65 -13.55 12.38
C PHE A 183 -2.14 -12.10 12.21
N LEU A 184 -0.99 -11.92 11.55
CA LEU A 184 -0.44 -10.60 11.23
C LEU A 184 -1.39 -9.79 10.34
N LEU A 185 -2.00 -10.40 9.32
CA LEU A 185 -3.00 -9.73 8.49
C LEU A 185 -4.22 -9.27 9.29
N ILE A 186 -4.71 -10.10 10.21
CA ILE A 186 -5.84 -9.74 11.08
C ILE A 186 -5.45 -8.59 12.02
N ILE A 187 -4.26 -8.61 12.61
CA ILE A 187 -3.79 -7.52 13.48
C ILE A 187 -3.62 -6.22 12.69
N LEU A 188 -2.99 -6.28 11.51
CA LEU A 188 -2.77 -5.10 10.68
C LEU A 188 -4.11 -4.50 10.24
N ALA A 189 -5.05 -5.33 9.79
CA ALA A 189 -6.39 -4.87 9.44
C ALA A 189 -7.16 -4.30 10.64
N ALA A 190 -7.06 -4.92 11.81
CA ALA A 190 -7.68 -4.42 13.04
C ALA A 190 -7.09 -3.08 13.46
N CYS A 191 -5.76 -2.92 13.40
CA CYS A 191 -5.06 -1.68 13.69
C CYS A 191 -5.45 -0.56 12.71
N GLY A 192 -5.47 -0.86 11.40
CA GLY A 192 -5.89 0.08 10.36
C GLY A 192 -7.35 0.52 10.49
N SER A 193 -8.25 -0.43 10.78
CA SER A 193 -9.68 -0.15 10.99
C SER A 193 -9.92 0.64 12.28
N LEU A 194 -9.23 0.31 13.37
CA LEU A 194 -9.35 1.02 14.64
C LEU A 194 -8.88 2.47 14.49
N THR A 195 -7.71 2.68 13.88
CA THR A 195 -7.18 4.02 13.63
C THR A 195 -8.05 4.81 12.65
N GLY A 196 -8.54 4.18 11.59
CA GLY A 196 -9.48 4.79 10.64
C GLY A 196 -10.80 5.21 11.30
N SER A 197 -11.38 4.37 12.15
CA SER A 197 -12.61 4.69 12.89
C SER A 197 -12.39 5.84 13.88
N MET A 198 -11.20 5.93 14.47
CA MET A 198 -10.84 7.01 15.39
C MET A 198 -10.74 8.39 14.71
N PHE A 199 -10.58 8.47 13.38
CA PHE A 199 -10.66 9.76 12.67
C PHE A 199 -12.01 10.45 12.88
N PHE A 200 -13.11 9.68 12.94
CA PHE A 200 -14.46 10.24 13.08
C PHE A 200 -14.67 10.93 14.43
N PHE A 201 -14.02 10.43 15.49
CA PHE A 201 -14.15 10.98 16.83
C PHE A 201 -13.27 12.22 17.08
N MET A 202 -12.35 12.55 16.16
CA MET A 202 -11.39 13.63 16.35
C MET A 202 -11.96 14.99 15.93
N LYS A 203 -11.98 15.97 16.84
CA LYS A 203 -12.47 17.33 16.57
C LYS A 203 -11.32 18.26 16.13
N SER A 204 -11.50 18.97 15.02
CA SER A 204 -10.49 19.85 14.39
C SER A 204 -9.91 20.94 15.32
N SER A 205 -10.70 21.43 16.28
CA SER A 205 -10.32 22.55 17.16
C SER A 205 -9.51 22.15 18.40
N SER A 206 -9.14 20.88 18.55
CA SER A 206 -8.45 20.39 19.75
C SER A 206 -6.92 20.62 19.67
N PRO A 207 -6.22 20.94 20.78
CA PRO A 207 -4.76 21.07 20.79
C PRO A 207 -4.02 19.79 20.38
N VAL A 208 -4.71 18.64 20.36
CA VAL A 208 -4.18 17.36 19.89
C VAL A 208 -4.34 17.14 18.38
N TRP A 209 -4.43 18.21 17.57
CA TRP A 209 -4.61 18.08 16.12
C TRP A 209 -3.53 17.23 15.44
N LEU A 210 -2.29 17.23 15.96
CA LEU A 210 -1.20 16.37 15.46
C LEU A 210 -1.48 14.87 15.57
N MET A 211 -2.41 14.44 16.43
CA MET A 211 -2.83 13.04 16.50
C MET A 211 -3.37 12.57 15.15
N VAL A 212 -3.99 13.44 14.35
CA VAL A 212 -4.47 13.10 13.00
C VAL A 212 -3.35 12.59 12.09
N ALA A 213 -2.13 13.13 12.22
CA ALA A 213 -0.96 12.68 11.47
C ALA A 213 -0.50 11.30 11.94
N VAL A 214 -0.56 11.03 13.25
CA VAL A 214 -0.19 9.73 13.82
C VAL A 214 -1.21 8.65 13.42
N LEU A 215 -2.50 8.96 13.53
CA LEU A 215 -3.60 8.09 13.09
C LEU A 215 -3.50 7.78 11.59
N SER A 216 -3.26 8.81 10.78
CA SER A 216 -2.98 8.70 9.35
C SER A 216 -1.82 7.75 9.09
N LEU A 217 -0.68 7.99 9.74
CA LEU A 217 0.51 7.17 9.56
C LEU A 217 0.24 5.71 9.90
N VAL A 218 -0.32 5.42 11.07
CA VAL A 218 -0.55 4.04 11.51
C VAL A 218 -1.49 3.32 10.55
N SER A 219 -2.55 3.99 10.10
CA SER A 219 -3.50 3.38 9.18
C SER A 219 -2.87 3.06 7.82
N ASN A 220 -2.10 3.97 7.23
CA ASN A 220 -1.46 3.75 5.93
C ASN A 220 -0.29 2.77 5.99
N VAL A 221 0.50 2.81 7.07
CA VAL A 221 1.55 1.82 7.33
C VAL A 221 0.93 0.43 7.47
N SER A 222 -0.19 0.30 8.19
CA SER A 222 -0.88 -0.98 8.35
C SER A 222 -1.41 -1.53 7.02
N LEU A 223 -1.99 -0.66 6.17
CA LEU A 223 -2.40 -1.01 4.82
C LEU A 223 -1.22 -1.54 4.00
N GLY A 224 -0.12 -0.78 3.92
CA GLY A 224 1.06 -1.16 3.15
C GLY A 224 1.69 -2.47 3.61
N ALA A 225 1.87 -2.65 4.93
CA ALA A 225 2.41 -3.88 5.49
C ALA A 225 1.48 -5.08 5.19
N SER A 226 0.17 -4.83 5.20
CA SER A 226 -0.81 -5.86 4.93
C SER A 226 -0.84 -6.30 3.46
N THR A 227 -0.65 -5.38 2.52
CA THR A 227 -0.53 -5.72 1.08
C THR A 227 0.66 -6.63 0.83
N VAL A 228 1.80 -6.38 1.49
CA VAL A 228 2.98 -7.26 1.42
C VAL A 228 2.66 -8.65 1.96
N CYS A 229 1.98 -8.72 3.10
CA CYS A 229 1.57 -10.00 3.70
C CYS A 229 0.55 -10.74 2.82
N LEU A 230 -0.38 -10.01 2.19
CA LEU A 230 -1.41 -10.56 1.31
C LEU A 230 -0.80 -11.24 0.08
N ASN A 231 0.24 -10.63 -0.50
CA ASN A 231 1.00 -11.23 -1.60
C ASN A 231 1.64 -12.57 -1.20
N SER A 232 2.10 -12.69 0.05
CA SER A 232 2.62 -13.97 0.56
C SER A 232 1.53 -15.04 0.74
N LEU A 233 0.29 -14.65 1.08
CA LEU A 233 -0.84 -15.58 1.19
C LEU A 233 -1.32 -16.05 -0.18
N LEU A 234 -1.31 -15.17 -1.19
CA LEU A 234 -1.70 -15.51 -2.55
C LEU A 234 -0.89 -16.71 -3.07
N ALA A 235 0.41 -16.71 -2.82
CA ALA A 235 1.29 -17.83 -3.18
C ALA A 235 0.94 -19.14 -2.45
N GLY A 236 0.40 -19.06 -1.24
CA GLY A 236 -0.10 -20.24 -0.52
C GLY A 236 -1.39 -20.80 -1.12
N VAL A 237 -2.35 -19.92 -1.40
CA VAL A 237 -3.65 -20.28 -1.98
C VAL A 237 -3.50 -20.82 -3.41
N SER A 238 -2.59 -20.27 -4.21
CA SER A 238 -2.33 -20.77 -5.57
C SER A 238 -1.67 -22.15 -5.58
N LYS A 239 -0.79 -22.44 -4.61
CA LYS A 239 -0.23 -23.80 -4.40
C LYS A 239 -1.30 -24.80 -4.01
N GLU A 240 -2.22 -24.44 -3.11
CA GLU A 240 -3.34 -25.29 -2.72
C GLU A 240 -4.21 -25.63 -3.95
N LYS A 241 -4.54 -24.63 -4.77
CA LYS A 241 -5.31 -24.81 -6.02
C LYS A 241 -4.58 -25.69 -7.03
N ALA A 242 -3.28 -25.47 -7.21
CA ALA A 242 -2.45 -26.27 -8.13
C ALA A 242 -2.42 -27.75 -7.72
N ALA A 243 -2.24 -28.01 -6.43
CA ALA A 243 -2.26 -29.38 -5.88
C ALA A 243 -3.62 -30.05 -6.06
N GLU A 244 -4.72 -29.34 -5.81
CA GLU A 244 -6.08 -29.87 -6.00
C GLU A 244 -6.36 -30.23 -7.47
N THR A 245 -5.97 -29.36 -8.42
CA THR A 245 -6.15 -29.62 -9.86
C THR A 245 -5.38 -30.86 -10.31
N ILE A 246 -4.13 -31.02 -9.88
CA ILE A 246 -3.30 -32.18 -10.23
C ILE A 246 -3.92 -33.47 -9.68
N HIS A 247 -4.33 -33.45 -8.42
CA HIS A 247 -4.98 -34.59 -7.77
C HIS A 247 -6.27 -34.99 -8.49
N LYS A 248 -7.11 -34.01 -8.87
CA LYS A 248 -8.37 -34.25 -9.59
C LYS A 248 -8.16 -34.82 -11.00
N ASN A 249 -7.10 -34.39 -11.69
CA ASN A 249 -6.81 -34.83 -13.05
C ASN A 249 -6.18 -36.22 -13.12
N GLY A 250 -5.92 -36.88 -11.98
CA GLY A 250 -5.29 -38.19 -11.95
C GLY A 250 -3.83 -38.19 -12.44
N LEU A 251 -3.23 -37.01 -12.63
CA LEU A 251 -1.80 -36.83 -12.97
C LEU A 251 -0.91 -37.08 -11.74
N THR A 252 -1.11 -38.20 -11.04
CA THR A 252 -0.21 -38.61 -9.95
C THR A 252 1.10 -39.19 -10.49
N GLU A 253 1.16 -39.48 -11.80
CA GLU A 253 2.36 -39.92 -12.48
C GLU A 253 3.27 -38.71 -12.79
N ARG A 254 4.24 -38.47 -11.89
CA ARG A 254 5.36 -37.51 -12.00
C ARG A 254 5.03 -36.19 -12.74
N VAL A 255 4.24 -35.32 -12.13
CA VAL A 255 4.25 -33.90 -12.53
C VAL A 255 5.66 -33.35 -12.30
N ASP A 256 6.25 -32.78 -13.35
CA ASP A 256 7.55 -32.12 -13.28
C ASP A 256 7.46 -30.87 -12.37
N ASP A 257 8.50 -30.59 -11.59
CA ASP A 257 8.54 -29.43 -10.69
C ASP A 257 8.37 -28.10 -11.45
N GLY A 258 8.84 -28.04 -12.71
CA GLY A 258 8.62 -26.91 -13.60
C GLY A 258 7.15 -26.72 -14.00
N GLU A 259 6.43 -27.81 -14.28
CA GLU A 259 4.99 -27.76 -14.61
C GLU A 259 4.16 -27.32 -13.41
N PHE A 260 4.47 -27.82 -12.21
CA PHE A 260 3.81 -27.37 -10.98
C PHE A 260 4.04 -25.89 -10.73
N LYS A 261 5.28 -25.40 -10.86
CA LYS A 261 5.62 -23.98 -10.69
C LYS A 261 4.89 -23.10 -11.72
N ALA A 262 4.80 -23.54 -12.98
CA ALA A 262 4.07 -22.83 -14.02
C ALA A 262 2.57 -22.71 -13.68
N LEU A 263 1.96 -23.79 -13.20
CA LEU A 263 0.55 -23.81 -12.80
C LEU A 263 0.28 -22.89 -11.59
N VAL A 264 1.18 -22.90 -10.60
CA VAL A 264 1.12 -21.98 -9.44
C VAL A 264 1.22 -20.52 -9.89
N ALA A 265 2.14 -20.20 -10.80
CA ALA A 265 2.27 -18.85 -11.34
C ALA A 265 1.01 -18.41 -12.11
N GLN A 266 0.44 -19.30 -12.94
CA GLN A 266 -0.79 -19.05 -13.68
C GLN A 266 -1.98 -18.77 -12.75
N TYR A 267 -2.16 -19.56 -11.70
CA TYR A 267 -3.24 -19.33 -10.75
C TYR A 267 -3.02 -18.09 -9.88
N THR A 268 -1.77 -17.81 -9.50
CA THR A 268 -1.39 -16.59 -8.77
C THR A 268 -1.82 -15.35 -9.56
N SER A 269 -1.47 -15.27 -10.85
CA SER A 269 -1.82 -14.12 -11.69
C SER A 269 -3.33 -14.00 -11.89
N GLN A 270 -4.04 -15.11 -12.14
CA GLN A 270 -5.49 -15.11 -12.34
C GLN A 270 -6.26 -14.66 -11.08
N ILE A 271 -5.86 -15.16 -9.90
CA ILE A 271 -6.51 -14.83 -8.63
C ILE A 271 -6.23 -13.36 -8.28
N SER A 272 -4.98 -12.91 -8.41
CA SER A 272 -4.59 -11.52 -8.16
C SER A 272 -5.32 -10.55 -9.07
N ALA A 273 -5.29 -10.80 -10.39
CA ALA A 273 -5.93 -9.93 -11.38
C ALA A 273 -7.43 -9.77 -11.12
N ARG A 274 -8.12 -10.85 -10.72
CA ARG A 274 -9.54 -10.79 -10.34
C ARG A 274 -9.76 -10.00 -9.06
N GLY A 275 -8.90 -10.18 -8.04
CA GLY A 275 -9.00 -9.45 -6.77
C GLY A 275 -8.87 -7.95 -6.97
N VAL A 276 -7.83 -7.54 -7.70
CA VAL A 276 -7.56 -6.15 -8.07
C VAL A 276 -8.69 -5.57 -8.92
N ALA A 277 -9.17 -6.30 -9.93
CA ALA A 277 -10.28 -5.84 -10.78
C ALA A 277 -11.57 -5.59 -9.98
N TYR A 278 -11.93 -6.50 -9.07
CA TYR A 278 -13.09 -6.28 -8.19
C TYR A 278 -12.84 -5.11 -7.24
N GLY A 279 -11.64 -5.01 -6.65
CA GLY A 279 -11.26 -3.90 -5.78
C GLY A 279 -11.43 -2.53 -6.44
N PHE A 280 -10.89 -2.35 -7.65
CA PHE A 280 -11.07 -1.13 -8.43
C PHE A 280 -12.54 -0.86 -8.78
N ALA A 281 -13.29 -1.87 -9.23
CA ALA A 281 -14.70 -1.70 -9.58
C ALA A 281 -15.53 -1.22 -8.38
N PHE A 282 -15.34 -1.82 -7.20
CA PHE A 282 -16.02 -1.38 -5.98
C PHE A 282 -15.50 -0.03 -5.47
N GLY A 283 -14.20 0.25 -5.58
CA GLY A 283 -13.62 1.54 -5.22
C GLY A 283 -14.21 2.70 -6.05
N ILE A 284 -14.27 2.54 -7.37
CA ILE A 284 -14.89 3.53 -8.27
C ILE A 284 -16.38 3.68 -7.96
N SER A 285 -17.09 2.57 -7.75
CA SER A 285 -18.52 2.59 -7.40
C SER A 285 -18.76 3.33 -6.07
N ALA A 286 -17.89 3.13 -5.08
CA ALA A 286 -17.96 3.82 -3.79
C ALA A 286 -17.72 5.33 -3.95
N LEU A 287 -16.77 5.74 -4.80
CA LEU A 287 -16.55 7.16 -5.12
C LEU A 287 -17.74 7.78 -5.84
N GLY A 288 -18.41 7.06 -6.74
CA GLY A 288 -19.58 7.56 -7.45
C GLY A 288 -20.85 7.67 -6.59
N LEU A 289 -20.88 7.02 -5.43
CA LEU A 289 -22.01 7.06 -4.49
C LEU A 289 -21.86 8.16 -3.43
N CYS A 290 -20.65 8.68 -3.23
CA CYS A 290 -20.35 9.76 -2.27
C CYS A 290 -20.48 11.14 -2.92
#